data_AF-A0A928WPZ5-F1
#
_entry.id   AF-A0A928WPZ5-F1
#
_cell.length_a   1.000
_cell.length_b   1.000
_cell.length_c   1.000
_cell.angle_alpha   90.00
_cell.angle_beta   90.00
_cell.angle_gamma   90.00
#
_symmetry.space_group_name_H-M   'P 1'
#
loop_
_entity.id
_entity.type
_entity.pdbx_description
1 polymer ?
#
loop_
_entity_poly.entity_id
_entity_poly.type
_entity_poly.pdbx_seq_one_letter_code
_entity_poly.pdbx_strand_id
1 'polypeptide(L)'
;MAANLVLLLLIVAFTFSLGYFALSRVLGSRSARRSLVHAAPAVAIGLLLPLVLAFAGRYGLVALYGLYAAGAVIWMASWPLRKKQAGDLLLRLGNTLQSKVLLWLGLFQVGLAIAITISRLDQFTGSLVTLGGIISGAVELAFWWSLALLFILLGCSRLEIRENGLSYLFAWQPWERIQAFGWDDDKPNTLILKTIPRTFLSRRYLMLSIPADQQQRVDGLLEDYLIEADLDAEMDEKTA
;
A
#
# COMPACT_ATOMS: atom_id res chain seq x y z
N MET A 1 28.23 -9.53 -20.00
CA MET A 1 26.82 -9.05 -20.02
C MET A 1 25.80 -10.19 -19.91
N ALA A 2 25.88 -11.24 -20.74
CA ALA A 2 24.90 -12.35 -20.72
C ALA A 2 24.76 -13.05 -19.35
N ALA A 3 25.86 -13.33 -18.65
CA ALA A 3 25.84 -13.98 -17.34
C ALA A 3 25.08 -13.18 -16.26
N ASN A 4 25.24 -11.85 -16.23
CA ASN A 4 24.55 -10.99 -15.28
C ASN A 4 23.04 -10.91 -15.56
N LEU A 5 22.66 -10.97 -16.84
CA LEU A 5 21.26 -10.97 -17.25
C LEU A 5 20.57 -12.30 -16.90
N VAL A 6 21.27 -13.43 -17.08
CA VAL A 6 20.78 -14.76 -16.66
C VAL A 6 20.62 -14.85 -15.14
N LEU A 7 21.59 -14.34 -14.37
CA LEU A 7 21.51 -14.30 -12.90
C LEU A 7 20.31 -13.47 -12.43
N LEU A 8 20.09 -12.30 -13.03
CA LEU A 8 18.98 -11.42 -12.69
C LEU A 8 17.62 -12.07 -13.00
N LEU A 9 17.48 -12.71 -14.17
CA LEU A 9 16.27 -13.46 -14.51
C LEU A 9 16.03 -14.64 -13.55
N LEU A 10 17.08 -15.33 -13.10
CA LEU A 10 16.98 -16.40 -12.11
C LEU A 10 16.50 -15.87 -10.75
N ILE A 11 17.03 -14.75 -10.27
CA ILE A 11 16.60 -14.13 -9.01
C ILE A 11 15.13 -13.69 -9.08
N VAL A 12 14.71 -13.12 -10.21
CA VAL A 12 13.32 -12.72 -10.45
C VAL A 12 12.41 -13.95 -10.48
N ALA A 13 12.78 -14.99 -11.23
CA ALA A 13 12.01 -16.23 -11.31
C ALA A 13 11.91 -16.92 -9.94
N PHE A 14 12.99 -16.89 -9.16
CA PHE A 14 13.02 -17.45 -7.81
C PHE A 14 12.12 -16.67 -6.86
N THR A 15 12.20 -15.34 -6.84
CA THR A 15 11.32 -14.50 -6.00
C THR A 15 9.85 -14.63 -6.39
N PHE A 16 9.53 -14.73 -7.68
CA PHE A 16 8.17 -15.04 -8.15
C PHE A 16 7.70 -16.42 -7.70
N SER A 17 8.56 -17.42 -7.78
CA SER A 17 8.23 -18.79 -7.38
C SER A 17 8.00 -18.88 -5.87
N LEU A 18 8.83 -18.19 -5.08
CA LEU A 18 8.68 -18.12 -3.63
C LEU A 18 7.40 -17.36 -3.23
N GLY A 19 7.12 -16.23 -3.89
CA GLY A 19 5.89 -15.47 -3.72
C GLY A 19 4.66 -16.29 -4.09
N TYR A 20 4.66 -16.98 -5.24
CA TYR A 20 3.61 -17.90 -5.63
C TYR A 20 3.41 -19.00 -4.60
N PHE A 21 4.49 -19.63 -4.13
CA PHE A 21 4.38 -20.72 -3.17
C PHE A 21 3.77 -20.24 -1.85
N ALA A 22 4.23 -19.11 -1.31
CA ALA A 22 3.67 -18.50 -0.11
C ALA A 22 2.19 -18.12 -0.29
N LEU A 23 1.84 -17.45 -1.39
CA LEU A 23 0.45 -17.07 -1.70
C LEU A 23 -0.44 -18.30 -1.93
N SER A 24 0.05 -19.32 -2.61
CA SER A 24 -0.72 -20.53 -2.93
C SER A 24 -1.06 -21.34 -1.68
N ARG A 25 -0.18 -21.36 -0.67
CA ARG A 25 -0.47 -21.98 0.63
C ARG A 25 -1.52 -21.24 1.45
N VAL A 26 -1.65 -19.92 1.28
CA VAL A 26 -2.55 -19.10 2.11
C VAL A 26 -3.91 -18.86 1.45
N LEU A 27 -3.94 -18.73 0.12
CA LEU A 27 -5.11 -18.27 -0.65
C LEU A 27 -5.60 -19.30 -1.69
N GLY A 28 -4.90 -20.42 -1.85
CA GLY A 28 -5.17 -21.40 -2.90
C GLY A 28 -4.57 -21.02 -4.26
N SER A 29 -4.32 -22.03 -5.09
CA SER A 29 -3.54 -21.90 -6.34
C SER A 29 -4.18 -20.97 -7.38
N ARG A 30 -5.52 -20.99 -7.52
CA ARG A 30 -6.26 -20.14 -8.47
C ARG A 30 -6.20 -18.66 -8.08
N SER A 31 -6.36 -18.33 -6.80
CA SER A 31 -6.31 -16.95 -6.29
C SER A 31 -4.87 -16.40 -6.29
N ALA A 32 -3.88 -17.25 -5.95
CA ALA A 32 -2.48 -16.88 -6.03
C ALA A 32 -2.04 -16.50 -7.45
N ARG A 33 -2.48 -17.27 -8.48
CA ARG A 33 -2.19 -16.97 -9.89
C ARG A 33 -2.78 -15.62 -10.32
N ARG A 34 -4.04 -15.34 -9.98
CA ARG A 34 -4.68 -14.04 -10.29
C ARG A 34 -3.97 -12.87 -9.62
N SER A 35 -3.55 -13.05 -8.36
CA SER A 35 -2.80 -12.03 -7.62
C SER A 35 -1.46 -11.71 -8.28
N LEU A 36 -0.71 -12.73 -8.73
CA LEU A 36 0.55 -12.54 -9.44
C LEU A 36 0.39 -11.82 -10.77
N VAL A 37 -0.68 -12.09 -11.53
CA VAL A 37 -0.95 -11.37 -12.78
C VAL A 37 -1.17 -9.88 -12.51
N HIS A 38 -1.83 -9.52 -11.41
CA HIS A 38 -1.96 -8.11 -11.01
C HIS A 38 -0.66 -7.50 -10.46
N ALA A 39 0.22 -8.32 -9.88
CA ALA A 39 1.54 -7.86 -9.42
C ALA A 39 2.57 -7.75 -10.56
N ALA A 40 2.37 -8.46 -11.68
CA ALA A 40 3.32 -8.53 -12.78
C ALA A 40 3.68 -7.16 -13.40
N PRO A 41 2.74 -6.21 -13.63
CA PRO A 41 3.08 -4.87 -14.10
C PRO A 41 3.96 -4.11 -13.10
N ALA A 42 3.66 -4.19 -11.81
CA ALA A 42 4.45 -3.52 -10.77
C ALA A 42 5.87 -4.09 -10.70
N VAL A 43 6.00 -5.41 -10.87
CA VAL A 43 7.31 -6.08 -10.96
C VAL A 43 8.05 -5.65 -12.21
N ALA A 44 7.40 -5.63 -13.37
CA ALA A 44 8.03 -5.22 -14.62
C ALA A 44 8.54 -3.79 -14.52
N ILE A 45 7.76 -2.89 -13.92
CA ILE A 45 8.20 -1.53 -13.60
C ILE A 45 9.42 -1.56 -12.66
N GLY A 46 9.37 -2.34 -11.58
CA GLY A 46 10.49 -2.50 -10.65
C GLY A 46 11.75 -3.07 -11.30
N LEU A 47 11.61 -3.91 -12.33
CA LEU A 47 12.71 -4.48 -13.12
C LEU A 47 13.29 -3.48 -14.13
N LEU A 48 12.46 -2.63 -14.71
CA LEU A 48 12.87 -1.57 -15.62
C LEU A 48 13.51 -0.39 -14.88
N LEU A 49 13.14 -0.19 -13.61
CA LEU A 49 13.58 0.94 -12.80
C LEU A 49 15.12 1.03 -12.68
N PRO A 50 15.89 -0.04 -12.37
CA PRO A 50 17.34 0.00 -12.40
C PRO A 50 17.93 0.37 -13.76
N LEU A 51 17.27 -0.05 -14.85
CA LEU A 51 17.72 0.26 -16.21
C LEU A 51 17.55 1.75 -16.52
N VAL A 52 16.39 2.32 -16.16
CA VAL A 52 16.11 3.76 -16.26
C VAL A 52 17.08 4.56 -15.39
N LEU A 53 17.35 4.08 -14.17
CA LEU A 53 18.31 4.70 -13.25
C LEU A 53 19.74 4.67 -13.79
N ALA A 54 20.13 3.62 -14.52
CA ALA A 54 21.44 3.55 -15.17
C ALA A 54 21.62 4.65 -16.23
N PHE A 55 20.56 4.99 -16.98
CA PHE A 55 20.58 6.11 -17.95
C PHE A 55 20.58 7.49 -17.27
N ALA A 56 19.99 7.61 -16.08
CA ALA A 56 19.96 8.85 -15.32
C ALA A 56 21.29 9.20 -14.61
N GLY A 57 22.29 8.31 -14.69
CA GLY A 57 23.63 8.53 -14.17
C GLY A 57 23.68 8.68 -12.64
N ARG A 58 24.75 9.30 -12.13
CA ARG A 58 25.06 9.38 -10.68
C ARG A 58 23.96 10.05 -9.84
N TYR A 59 23.13 10.89 -10.44
CA TYR A 59 22.06 11.62 -9.74
C TYR A 59 20.67 10.98 -9.87
N GLY A 60 20.50 9.96 -10.73
CA GLY A 60 19.21 9.31 -10.95
C GLY A 60 18.62 8.70 -9.68
N LEU A 61 19.44 8.00 -8.91
CA LEU A 61 19.03 7.40 -7.63
C LEU A 61 18.66 8.46 -6.60
N VAL A 62 19.45 9.54 -6.52
CA VAL A 62 19.19 10.66 -5.60
C VAL A 62 17.86 11.31 -5.95
N ALA A 63 17.60 11.59 -7.23
CA ALA A 63 16.35 12.17 -7.68
C ALA A 63 15.15 11.25 -7.38
N LEU A 64 15.29 9.94 -7.61
CA LEU A 64 14.24 8.97 -7.32
C LEU A 64 13.93 8.90 -5.81
N TYR A 65 14.96 8.84 -4.96
CA TYR A 65 14.81 8.85 -3.51
C TYR A 65 14.17 10.15 -3.02
N GLY A 66 14.58 11.30 -3.56
CA GLY A 66 14.00 12.59 -3.24
C GLY A 66 12.52 12.69 -3.63
N LEU A 67 12.18 12.28 -4.86
CA LEU A 67 10.80 12.24 -5.35
C LEU A 67 9.93 11.31 -4.52
N TYR A 68 10.44 10.13 -4.17
CA TYR A 68 9.72 9.19 -3.32
C TYR A 68 9.48 9.78 -1.92
N ALA A 69 10.52 10.30 -1.28
CA ALA A 69 10.42 10.88 0.06
C ALA A 69 9.42 12.03 0.09
N ALA A 70 9.50 12.94 -0.89
CA ALA A 70 8.54 14.04 -1.04
C ALA A 70 7.11 13.52 -1.25
N GLY A 71 6.92 12.56 -2.16
CA GLY A 71 5.62 11.95 -2.44
C GLY A 71 5.02 11.26 -1.21
N ALA A 72 5.82 10.50 -0.47
CA ALA A 72 5.41 9.85 0.77
C ALA A 72 5.00 10.88 1.83
N VAL A 73 5.79 11.94 2.03
CA VAL A 73 5.47 13.01 2.98
C VAL A 73 4.19 13.73 2.59
N ILE A 74 4.03 14.12 1.32
CA ILE A 74 2.79 14.74 0.81
C ILE A 74 1.60 13.81 1.00
N TRP A 75 1.76 12.52 0.72
CA TRP A 75 0.71 11.51 0.89
C TRP A 75 0.28 11.34 2.35
N MET A 76 1.25 11.35 3.28
CA MET A 76 0.99 11.28 4.72
C MET A 76 0.35 12.58 5.22
N ALA A 77 0.86 13.74 4.81
CA ALA A 77 0.35 15.06 5.21
C ALA A 77 -1.06 15.34 4.68
N SER A 78 -1.44 14.76 3.53
CA SER A 78 -2.79 14.87 2.98
C SER A 78 -3.80 13.92 3.62
N TRP A 79 -3.38 13.02 4.51
CA TRP A 79 -4.28 12.07 5.17
C TRP A 79 -5.39 12.70 6.02
N PRO A 80 -5.13 13.72 6.86
CA PRO A 80 -6.18 14.37 7.63
C PRO A 80 -7.28 14.97 6.74
N LEU A 81 -6.89 15.49 5.57
CA LEU A 81 -7.84 16.03 4.59
C LEU A 81 -8.69 14.91 3.98
N ARG A 82 -8.06 13.80 3.54
CA ARG A 82 -8.79 12.62 3.04
C ARG A 82 -9.73 12.03 4.10
N LYS A 83 -9.31 12.06 5.36
CA LYS A 83 -10.10 11.56 6.49
C LYS A 83 -11.30 12.45 6.80
N LYS A 84 -11.17 13.78 6.63
CA LYS A 84 -12.31 14.72 6.71
C LYS A 84 -13.31 14.50 5.58
N GLN A 85 -12.84 14.26 4.36
CA GLN A 85 -13.71 13.96 3.21
C GLN A 85 -14.53 12.68 3.40
N ALA A 86 -14.00 11.71 4.16
CA ALA A 86 -14.70 10.48 4.46
C ALA A 86 -15.93 10.66 5.39
N GLY A 87 -16.17 11.85 5.95
CA GLY A 87 -17.33 12.14 6.82
C GLY A 87 -17.12 11.68 8.26
N ASP A 88 -18.19 11.72 9.07
CA ASP A 88 -18.12 11.36 10.48
C ASP A 88 -17.95 9.86 10.72
N LEU A 89 -17.43 9.51 11.90
CA LEU A 89 -17.11 8.13 12.25
C LEU A 89 -18.36 7.40 12.72
N LEU A 90 -18.77 6.37 11.97
CA LEU A 90 -19.90 5.52 12.31
C LEU A 90 -19.46 4.32 13.15
N LEU A 91 -18.42 3.61 12.69
CA LEU A 91 -17.91 2.42 13.36
C LEU A 91 -16.40 2.32 13.28
N ARG A 92 -15.79 1.93 14.40
CA ARG A 92 -14.35 1.66 14.49
C ARG A 92 -14.11 0.16 14.69
N LEU A 93 -13.67 -0.50 13.61
CA LEU A 93 -13.41 -1.94 13.55
C LEU A 93 -12.05 -2.33 14.15
N GLY A 94 -11.12 -1.36 14.26
CA GLY A 94 -9.83 -1.54 14.92
C GLY A 94 -8.70 -1.98 13.99
N ASN A 95 -7.71 -2.68 14.54
CA ASN A 95 -6.50 -3.07 13.81
C ASN A 95 -6.68 -4.42 13.11
N THR A 96 -6.72 -4.37 11.79
CA THR A 96 -6.65 -5.54 10.91
C THR A 96 -5.31 -6.31 11.01
N LEU A 97 -5.27 -7.55 10.51
CA LEU A 97 -4.02 -8.31 10.40
C LEU A 97 -2.98 -7.61 9.51
N GLN A 98 -3.43 -7.02 8.39
CA GLN A 98 -2.56 -6.28 7.46
C GLN A 98 -1.87 -5.09 8.15
N SER A 99 -2.59 -4.32 8.97
CA SER A 99 -1.98 -3.21 9.71
C SER A 99 -0.97 -3.70 10.75
N LYS A 100 -1.24 -4.81 11.45
CA LYS A 100 -0.24 -5.43 12.35
C LYS A 100 1.04 -5.84 11.61
N VAL A 101 0.92 -6.46 10.44
CA VAL A 101 2.09 -6.86 9.62
C VAL A 101 2.87 -5.63 9.16
N LEU A 102 2.18 -4.57 8.70
CA LEU A 102 2.83 -3.34 8.28
C LEU A 102 3.53 -2.61 9.44
N LEU A 103 2.97 -2.69 10.66
CA LEU A 103 3.62 -2.14 11.85
C LEU A 103 4.95 -2.85 12.13
N TRP A 104 4.97 -4.17 12.12
CA TRP A 104 6.20 -4.96 12.30
C TRP A 104 7.22 -4.68 11.20
N LEU A 105 6.77 -4.57 9.95
CA LEU A 105 7.62 -4.18 8.83
C LEU A 105 8.20 -2.78 9.04
N GLY A 106 7.39 -1.83 9.53
CA GLY A 106 7.83 -0.47 9.86
C GLY A 106 8.86 -0.43 10.97
N LEU A 107 8.70 -1.23 12.03
CA LEU A 107 9.70 -1.35 13.10
C LEU A 107 11.01 -1.93 12.60
N PHE A 108 10.96 -2.98 11.77
CA PHE A 108 12.15 -3.51 11.10
C PHE A 108 12.81 -2.44 10.23
N GLN A 109 12.02 -1.67 9.48
CA GLN A 109 12.49 -0.59 8.63
C GLN A 109 13.17 0.55 9.43
N VAL A 110 12.72 0.84 10.65
CA VAL A 110 13.40 1.78 11.56
C VAL A 110 14.80 1.29 11.89
N GLY A 111 14.96 -0.01 12.22
CA GLY A 111 16.27 -0.60 12.46
C GLY A 111 17.21 -0.44 11.26
N LEU A 112 16.68 -0.67 10.05
CA LEU A 112 17.43 -0.47 8.81
C LEU A 112 17.79 1.01 8.57
N ALA A 113 16.86 1.93 8.82
CA ALA A 113 17.10 3.37 8.69
C ALA A 113 18.18 3.86 9.67
N ILE A 114 18.21 3.34 10.90
CA ILE A 114 19.26 3.62 11.89
C ILE A 114 20.61 3.10 11.37
N ALA A 115 20.68 1.85 10.91
CA ALA A 115 21.92 1.27 10.38
C ALA A 115 22.47 2.09 9.21
N ILE A 116 21.60 2.53 8.29
CA ILE A 116 21.98 3.39 7.16
C ILE A 116 22.45 4.75 7.66
N THR A 117 21.76 5.35 8.63
CA THR A 117 22.17 6.62 9.26
C THR A 117 23.59 6.54 9.82
N ILE A 118 23.91 5.45 10.53
CA ILE A 118 25.25 5.22 11.07
C ILE A 118 26.27 5.02 9.94
N SER A 119 25.94 4.24 8.90
CA SER A 119 26.86 4.01 7.77
C SER A 119 27.18 5.27 6.95
N ARG A 120 26.32 6.29 7.02
CA ARG A 120 26.45 7.55 6.26
C ARG A 120 27.02 8.70 7.09
N LEU A 121 27.30 8.49 8.37
CA LEU A 121 27.78 9.54 9.28
C LEU A 121 29.06 10.21 8.78
N ASP A 122 29.97 9.43 8.17
CA ASP A 122 31.22 9.93 7.58
C ASP A 122 31.02 10.96 6.45
N GLN A 123 29.84 10.97 5.80
CA GLN A 123 29.50 11.97 4.78
C GLN A 123 29.12 13.33 5.37
N PHE A 124 28.81 13.37 6.67
CA PHE A 124 28.40 14.59 7.39
C PHE A 124 29.47 15.10 8.35
N THR A 125 30.25 14.20 8.95
CA THR A 125 31.22 14.56 10.00
C THR A 125 32.64 14.11 9.72
N GLY A 126 32.87 13.32 8.67
CA GLY A 126 34.14 12.66 8.38
C GLY A 126 34.99 13.34 7.30
N SER A 127 36.02 12.63 6.84
CA SER A 127 36.93 13.09 5.77
C SER A 127 36.29 13.11 4.37
N LEU A 128 35.07 12.57 4.23
CA LEU A 128 34.31 12.48 2.98
C LEU A 128 33.28 13.61 2.82
N VAL A 129 33.33 14.62 3.68
CA VAL A 129 32.42 15.78 3.65
C VAL A 129 32.63 16.58 2.37
N THR A 130 31.68 16.44 1.46
CA THR A 130 31.57 17.22 0.22
C THR A 130 30.14 17.68 0.08
N LEU A 131 29.89 18.83 -0.57
CA LEU A 131 28.52 19.32 -0.78
C LEU A 131 27.62 18.26 -1.46
N GLY A 132 28.16 17.58 -2.47
CA GLY A 132 27.46 16.48 -3.15
C GLY A 132 27.22 15.27 -2.25
N GLY A 133 28.19 14.92 -1.40
CA GLY A 133 28.07 13.86 -0.40
C GLY A 133 26.96 14.15 0.60
N ILE A 134 26.95 15.36 1.19
CA ILE A 134 25.93 15.82 2.13
C ILE A 134 24.54 15.74 1.51
N ILE A 135 24.35 16.27 0.29
CA ILE A 135 23.04 16.24 -0.39
C ILE A 135 22.59 14.81 -0.64
N SER A 136 23.48 13.96 -1.19
CA SER A 136 23.13 12.56 -1.48
C SER A 136 22.79 11.78 -0.21
N GLY A 137 23.57 11.97 0.86
CA GLY A 137 23.33 11.36 2.16
C GLY A 137 22.00 11.84 2.74
N ALA A 138 21.73 13.15 2.74
CA ALA A 138 20.49 13.70 3.29
C ALA A 138 19.24 13.18 2.57
N VAL A 139 19.29 13.06 1.24
CA VAL A 139 18.17 12.53 0.44
C VAL A 139 17.96 11.04 0.70
N GLU A 140 19.04 10.25 0.80
CA GLU A 140 18.96 8.83 1.12
C GLU A 140 18.39 8.62 2.53
N LEU A 141 18.83 9.39 3.52
CA LEU A 141 18.27 9.36 4.87
C LEU A 141 16.79 9.74 4.88
N ALA A 142 16.42 10.81 4.18
CA ALA A 142 15.02 11.23 4.05
C ALA A 142 14.15 10.12 3.44
N PHE A 143 14.64 9.42 2.42
CA PHE A 143 13.97 8.26 1.84
C PHE A 143 13.74 7.15 2.87
N TRP A 144 14.78 6.65 3.53
CA TRP A 144 14.65 5.53 4.46
C TRP A 144 13.77 5.85 5.66
N TRP A 145 13.88 7.06 6.21
CA TRP A 145 13.04 7.52 7.30
C TRP A 145 11.59 7.75 6.89
N SER A 146 11.34 8.35 5.72
CA SER A 146 9.98 8.51 5.20
C SER A 146 9.28 7.17 4.97
N LEU A 147 10.01 6.17 4.48
CA LEU A 147 9.51 4.81 4.27
C LEU A 147 9.19 4.12 5.60
N ALA A 148 10.06 4.24 6.61
CA ALA A 148 9.83 3.71 7.95
C ALA A 148 8.58 4.34 8.60
N LEU A 149 8.48 5.67 8.54
CA LEU A 149 7.33 6.42 9.06
C LEU A 149 6.04 6.02 8.34
N LEU A 150 6.07 5.88 7.01
CA LEU A 150 4.92 5.45 6.24
C LEU A 150 4.41 4.09 6.71
N PHE A 151 5.29 3.10 6.87
CA PHE A 151 4.88 1.78 7.35
C PHE A 151 4.35 1.78 8.77
N ILE A 152 4.97 2.55 9.67
CA ILE A 152 4.48 2.69 11.06
C ILE A 152 3.08 3.31 11.05
N LEU A 153 2.88 4.41 10.31
CA LEU A 153 1.61 5.09 10.24
C LEU A 153 0.52 4.22 9.61
N LEU A 154 0.83 3.51 8.52
CA LEU A 154 -0.04 2.50 7.94
C LEU A 154 -0.38 1.40 8.95
N GLY A 155 0.62 0.92 9.70
CA GLY A 155 0.44 -0.11 10.71
C GLY A 155 -0.38 0.31 11.92
N CYS A 156 -0.32 1.60 12.28
CA CYS A 156 -1.17 2.22 13.30
C CYS A 156 -2.57 2.58 12.79
N SER A 157 -2.81 2.50 11.47
CA SER A 157 -4.13 2.82 10.92
C SER A 157 -5.16 1.77 11.32
N ARG A 158 -6.34 2.26 11.66
CA ARG A 158 -7.51 1.47 12.01
C ARG A 158 -8.46 1.46 10.82
N LEU A 159 -9.16 0.34 10.66
CA LEU A 159 -10.30 0.28 9.77
C LEU A 159 -11.45 1.05 10.43
N GLU A 160 -11.92 2.08 9.74
CA GLU A 160 -12.99 2.97 10.17
C GLU A 160 -14.07 2.99 9.08
N ILE A 161 -15.32 2.73 9.46
CA ILE A 161 -16.51 2.98 8.65
C ILE A 161 -16.97 4.41 8.93
N ARG A 162 -17.15 5.19 7.87
CA ARG A 162 -17.56 6.59 7.94
C ARG A 162 -18.72 6.84 6.98
N GLU A 163 -19.39 7.97 7.13
CA GLU A 163 -20.57 8.35 6.35
C GLU A 163 -20.34 8.27 4.84
N ASN A 164 -19.18 8.73 4.35
CA ASN A 164 -18.90 8.77 2.91
C ASN A 164 -17.98 7.62 2.46
N GLY A 165 -17.83 6.56 3.27
CA GLY A 165 -17.10 5.36 2.86
C GLY A 165 -16.20 4.73 3.93
N LEU A 166 -15.31 3.88 3.45
CA LEU A 166 -14.34 3.17 4.27
C LEU A 166 -13.00 3.91 4.28
N SER A 167 -12.44 4.08 5.48
CA SER A 167 -11.12 4.67 5.70
C SER A 167 -10.17 3.62 6.29
N TYR A 168 -9.13 3.25 5.53
CA TYR A 168 -8.19 2.21 5.93
C TYR A 168 -6.84 2.34 5.22
N LEU A 169 -5.71 2.12 5.93
CA LEU A 169 -4.35 2.16 5.35
C LEU A 169 -4.06 3.41 4.51
N PHE A 170 -4.43 4.59 5.02
CA PHE A 170 -4.27 5.87 4.31
C PHE A 170 -5.02 5.96 2.97
N ALA A 171 -5.89 4.99 2.69
CA ALA A 171 -6.81 4.99 1.56
C ALA A 171 -8.23 5.28 2.05
N TRP A 172 -8.94 6.06 1.24
CA TRP A 172 -10.38 6.26 1.37
C TRP A 172 -11.06 5.64 0.16
N GLN A 173 -12.05 4.80 0.45
CA GLN A 173 -12.87 4.10 -0.52
C GLN A 173 -14.33 4.57 -0.35
N PRO A 174 -14.85 5.41 -1.25
CA PRO A 174 -16.23 5.89 -1.17
C PRO A 174 -17.23 4.75 -1.42
N TRP A 175 -18.44 4.90 -0.87
CA TRP A 175 -19.54 3.93 -1.00
C TRP A 175 -19.94 3.71 -2.45
N GLU A 176 -20.06 4.77 -3.23
CA GLU A 176 -20.33 4.78 -4.69
C GLU A 176 -19.45 3.82 -5.50
N ARG A 177 -18.26 3.48 -4.99
CA ARG A 177 -17.30 2.62 -5.68
C ARG A 177 -17.35 1.17 -5.22
N ILE A 178 -18.22 0.82 -4.28
CA ILE A 178 -18.45 -0.53 -3.79
C ILE A 178 -19.68 -1.08 -4.50
N GLN A 179 -19.48 -2.10 -5.35
CA GLN A 179 -20.58 -2.68 -6.14
C GLN A 179 -21.32 -3.80 -5.41
N ALA A 180 -20.61 -4.50 -4.54
CA ALA A 180 -21.14 -5.64 -3.82
C ALA A 180 -20.27 -5.94 -2.61
N PHE A 181 -20.89 -6.52 -1.60
CA PHE A 181 -20.21 -7.09 -0.44
C PHE A 181 -20.65 -8.54 -0.26
N GLY A 182 -19.83 -9.31 0.44
CA GLY A 182 -20.14 -10.68 0.82
C GLY A 182 -19.13 -11.19 1.82
N TRP A 183 -19.51 -12.22 2.57
CA TRP A 183 -18.62 -12.87 3.53
C TRP A 183 -17.93 -14.07 2.87
N ASP A 184 -16.68 -14.32 3.27
CA ASP A 184 -15.94 -15.51 2.84
C ASP A 184 -16.49 -16.75 3.56
N ASP A 185 -17.02 -17.72 2.81
CA ASP A 185 -17.60 -18.95 3.33
C ASP A 185 -16.57 -19.78 4.13
N ASP A 186 -15.30 -19.75 3.73
CA ASP A 186 -14.21 -20.49 4.39
C ASP A 186 -13.69 -19.75 5.63
N LYS A 187 -13.92 -18.43 5.72
CA LYS A 187 -13.42 -17.54 6.77
C LYS A 187 -14.50 -16.52 7.15
N PRO A 188 -15.43 -16.87 8.05
CA PRO A 188 -16.62 -16.06 8.35
C PRO A 188 -16.31 -14.65 8.88
N ASN A 189 -15.08 -14.40 9.35
CA ASN A 189 -14.62 -13.09 9.81
C ASN A 189 -13.99 -12.23 8.70
N THR A 190 -14.13 -12.61 7.42
CA THR A 190 -13.54 -11.90 6.29
C THR A 190 -14.62 -11.35 5.37
N LEU A 191 -14.74 -10.04 5.34
CA LEU A 191 -15.60 -9.31 4.41
C LEU A 191 -14.87 -9.11 3.08
N ILE A 192 -15.52 -9.50 2.00
CA ILE A 192 -15.06 -9.32 0.63
C ILE A 192 -15.89 -8.19 0.01
N LEU A 193 -15.22 -7.10 -0.33
CA LEU A 193 -15.82 -5.98 -1.03
C LEU A 193 -15.36 -5.98 -2.48
N LYS A 194 -16.32 -5.99 -3.40
CA LYS A 194 -16.08 -5.82 -4.83
C LYS A 194 -16.17 -4.33 -5.15
N THR A 195 -15.09 -3.77 -5.68
CA THR A 195 -14.99 -2.34 -5.96
C THR A 195 -14.74 -2.05 -7.44
N ILE A 196 -15.17 -0.87 -7.88
CA ILE A 196 -14.83 -0.31 -9.20
C ILE A 196 -13.39 0.22 -9.12
N PRO A 197 -12.41 -0.35 -9.82
CA PRO A 197 -11.01 0.09 -9.71
C PRO A 197 -10.82 1.52 -10.24
N ARG A 198 -10.02 2.37 -9.56
CA ARG A 198 -9.68 3.73 -10.07
C ARG A 198 -8.76 3.66 -11.29
N THR A 199 -7.90 2.65 -11.31
CA THR A 199 -6.84 2.46 -12.30
C THR A 199 -6.65 0.97 -12.55
N PHE A 200 -5.99 0.61 -13.64
CA PHE A 200 -5.68 -0.80 -13.97
C PHE A 200 -4.81 -1.51 -12.91
N LEU A 201 -4.14 -0.75 -12.04
CA LEU A 201 -3.34 -1.27 -10.91
C LEU A 201 -4.16 -1.43 -9.62
N SER A 202 -5.36 -0.86 -9.58
CA SER A 202 -6.22 -0.90 -8.40
C SER A 202 -6.90 -2.27 -8.28
N ARG A 203 -6.94 -2.83 -7.08
CA ARG A 203 -7.56 -4.12 -6.83
C ARG A 203 -9.08 -3.99 -6.92
N ARG A 204 -9.71 -4.88 -7.69
CA ARG A 204 -11.17 -5.01 -7.80
C ARG A 204 -11.80 -5.64 -6.55
N TYR A 205 -11.01 -6.35 -5.74
CA TYR A 205 -11.47 -7.02 -4.53
C TYR A 205 -10.65 -6.55 -3.33
N LEU A 206 -11.35 -6.09 -2.30
CA LEU A 206 -10.79 -5.75 -1.00
C LEU A 206 -11.24 -6.82 -0.01
N MET A 207 -10.28 -7.41 0.70
CA MET A 207 -10.56 -8.36 1.78
C MET A 207 -10.23 -7.70 3.10
N LEU A 208 -11.23 -7.60 3.96
CA LEU A 208 -11.14 -6.96 5.27
C LEU A 208 -11.45 -7.99 6.35
N SER A 209 -10.60 -8.08 7.36
CA SER A 209 -10.86 -8.93 8.52
C SER A 209 -11.64 -8.14 9.55
N ILE A 210 -12.84 -8.61 9.88
CA ILE A 210 -13.79 -7.99 10.78
C ILE A 210 -14.00 -8.88 12.01
N PRO A 211 -13.99 -8.32 13.22
CA PRO A 211 -14.33 -9.07 14.43
C PRO A 211 -15.76 -9.63 14.38
N ALA A 212 -15.94 -10.89 14.78
CA ALA A 212 -17.24 -11.59 14.71
C ALA A 212 -18.34 -10.89 15.51
N ASP A 213 -17.99 -10.22 16.62
CA ASP A 213 -18.90 -9.45 17.47
C ASP A 213 -19.47 -8.20 16.77
N GLN A 214 -18.85 -7.75 15.69
CA GLN A 214 -19.25 -6.56 14.94
C GLN A 214 -19.90 -6.87 13.60
N GLN A 215 -19.99 -8.15 13.22
CA GLN A 215 -20.49 -8.58 11.92
C GLN A 215 -21.89 -8.02 11.62
N GLN A 216 -22.87 -8.23 12.52
CA GLN A 216 -24.24 -7.75 12.33
C GLN A 216 -24.34 -6.22 12.19
N ARG A 217 -23.49 -5.47 12.91
CA ARG A 217 -23.47 -4.00 12.80
C ARG A 217 -22.90 -3.54 11.48
N VAL A 218 -21.88 -4.24 10.97
CA VAL A 218 -21.29 -3.95 9.68
C VAL A 218 -22.28 -4.26 8.57
N ASP A 219 -22.99 -5.39 8.66
CA ASP A 219 -24.00 -5.75 7.66
C ASP A 219 -25.11 -4.70 7.57
N GLY A 220 -25.68 -4.27 8.70
CA GLY A 220 -26.70 -3.22 8.70
C GLY A 220 -26.19 -1.90 8.09
N LEU A 221 -24.97 -1.47 8.45
CA LEU A 221 -24.38 -0.25 7.87
C LEU A 221 -24.09 -0.40 6.36
N LEU A 222 -23.67 -1.58 5.90
CA LEU A 222 -23.42 -1.79 4.48
C LEU A 222 -24.72 -1.83 3.69
N GLU A 223 -25.77 -2.46 4.21
CA GLU A 223 -27.08 -2.47 3.56
C GLU A 223 -27.66 -1.07 3.44
N ASP A 224 -27.68 -0.30 4.54
CA ASP A 224 -28.23 1.06 4.53
C ASP A 224 -27.52 1.97 3.52
N TYR A 225 -26.18 2.01 3.54
CA TYR A 225 -25.41 2.92 2.70
C TYR A 225 -25.22 2.46 1.26
N LEU A 226 -25.28 1.16 0.97
CA LEU A 226 -25.20 0.68 -0.42
C LEU A 226 -26.54 0.81 -1.13
N ILE A 227 -27.66 0.61 -0.43
CA ILE A 227 -29.00 0.85 -1.00
C ILE A 227 -29.17 2.34 -1.32
N GLU A 228 -28.74 3.23 -0.42
CA GLU A 228 -28.78 4.68 -0.65
C GLU A 228 -27.89 5.10 -1.82
N ALA A 229 -26.66 4.58 -1.91
CA ALA A 229 -25.76 4.88 -3.02
C ALA A 229 -26.26 4.39 -4.39
N ASP A 230 -26.93 3.23 -4.44
CA ASP A 230 -27.54 2.71 -5.67
C ASP A 230 -28.74 3.57 -6.11
N LEU A 231 -29.55 4.05 -5.16
CA LEU A 231 -30.69 4.95 -5.42
C LEU A 231 -30.26 6.32 -5.97
N ASP A 232 -29.21 6.91 -5.39
CA ASP A 232 -28.66 8.20 -5.84
C ASP A 232 -28.09 8.09 -7.26
N ALA A 233 -27.38 7.00 -7.55
CA ALA A 233 -26.83 6.75 -8.88
C ALA A 233 -27.93 6.60 -9.96
N GLU A 234 -29.05 5.93 -9.64
CA GLU A 234 -30.20 5.81 -10.56
C GLU A 234 -30.95 7.14 -10.78
N MET A 235 -30.97 8.03 -9.78
CA MET A 235 -31.61 9.34 -9.90
C MET A 235 -30.77 10.32 -10.73
N ASP A 236 -29.45 10.27 -10.59
CA ASP A 236 -28.52 11.09 -11.38
C ASP A 236 -28.50 10.64 -12.86
N GLU A 237 -28.63 9.35 -13.15
CA GLU A 237 -28.70 8.83 -14.53
C GLU A 237 -30.00 9.23 -15.25
N LYS A 238 -31.10 9.48 -14.51
CA LYS A 238 -32.38 9.93 -15.08
C LYS A 238 -32.48 11.44 -15.31
N THR A 239 -31.53 12.22 -14.78
CA THR A 239 -31.52 13.69 -14.91
C THR A 239 -30.45 14.21 -15.88
N ALA A 240 -29.59 13.33 -16.40
CA ALA A 240 -28.61 13.60 -17.45
C ALA A 240 -29.15 13.25 -18.85
#